data_AF-A0A8H3XGJ3-F1
#
_entry.id   AF-A0A8H3XGJ3-F1
#
_cell.length_a   1.000
_cell.length_b   1.000
_cell.length_c   1.000
_cell.angle_alpha   90.00
_cell.angle_beta   90.00
_cell.angle_gamma   90.00
#
_symmetry.space_group_name_H-M   'P 1'
#
loop_
_entity.id
_entity.type
_entity.pdbx_description
1 polymer ?
#
loop_
_entity_poly.entity_id
_entity_poly.type
_entity_poly.pdbx_seq_one_letter_code
_entity_poly.pdbx_strand_id
1 'polypeptide(L)'
;MRSEAEMDPERDKNKEQKVYMGDRKNIENQSGNAKKDKGKALEVTDKPKLSYSGAVRKNQPKKKVITTDTWSSRVLRVRAEQRENELDTEYWGHDRLMKIVENEDKVFRFVKQKIKTRPTTYNILTAIQAKFKYIDIGLFRTFARRKDKQLQYQKEYIALYEMALKKYKKHYKVTYINKFNRDYHSMKLRQKTAWDYITNLDFLMLRPHDCTRYIFFYLNFAKIESKVSFERMKTLLFIAHEELLQSLPEDYRQIQLAILEATPYPIPIKDRNHTVAVVAALKKVYEFDKLSENYFELPGDELFEKCKDLHPDVRKFFPITDRADLNHLADYRKKLQKYYNMDKIPEGYFQLLKEKPWLPNTFQQLNLAVQKMFPCNPKDDVDFRRYVNTLRDHYKFNKIKVKEFIAEIEEVYKFSIPLPVNYMTINPTEKPELPENPEEISEMNLTISIQSPKILVEVARELRKTYFFYRIPKT
;
A
#
# COMPACT_ATOMS: atom_id res chain seq x y z
N MET A 1 89.77 28.41 -27.86
CA MET A 1 88.88 27.25 -28.08
C MET A 1 87.56 27.77 -28.66
N ARG A 2 87.34 27.53 -29.96
CA ARG A 2 86.01 27.37 -30.60
C ARG A 2 85.28 26.22 -29.86
N SER A 3 83.99 26.01 -29.81
CA SER A 3 82.73 26.40 -30.48
C SER A 3 81.66 26.19 -29.38
N GLU A 4 80.42 26.67 -29.41
CA GLU A 4 79.34 26.25 -30.30
C GLU A 4 78.09 27.04 -29.87
N ALA A 5 77.36 27.54 -30.87
CA ALA A 5 76.02 28.08 -30.71
C ALA A 5 75.05 27.04 -31.28
N GLU A 6 74.10 26.58 -30.46
CA GLU A 6 72.90 25.85 -30.88
C GLU A 6 71.72 26.80 -30.63
N MET A 7 71.22 27.52 -31.64
CA MET A 7 70.23 27.12 -32.65
C MET A 7 69.00 26.42 -32.06
N ASP A 8 67.94 27.21 -31.94
CA ASP A 8 66.58 26.88 -31.55
C ASP A 8 65.72 26.80 -32.82
N PRO A 9 65.25 25.60 -33.25
CA PRO A 9 64.32 25.49 -34.36
C PRO A 9 63.00 24.89 -33.88
N GLU A 10 61.94 25.68 -33.81
CA GLU A 10 60.61 25.23 -34.27
C GLU A 10 59.62 26.40 -34.26
N ARG A 11 59.57 27.08 -35.40
CA ARG A 11 58.54 28.04 -35.75
C ARG A 11 58.07 27.74 -37.17
N ASP A 12 57.31 26.66 -37.34
CA ASP A 12 56.35 26.54 -38.44
C ASP A 12 55.52 25.27 -38.32
N LYS A 13 54.22 25.44 -38.03
CA LYS A 13 53.11 24.53 -38.35
C LYS A 13 51.83 25.15 -37.80
N ASN A 14 51.12 25.90 -38.65
CA ASN A 14 49.65 25.94 -38.67
C ASN A 14 49.15 26.82 -39.83
N LYS A 15 49.20 26.25 -41.02
CA LYS A 15 48.21 26.46 -42.08
C LYS A 15 47.47 25.14 -42.26
N GLU A 16 46.21 25.25 -42.67
CA GLU A 16 45.25 24.17 -42.96
C GLU A 16 44.41 23.67 -41.77
N GLN A 17 43.27 24.34 -41.57
CA GLN A 17 41.96 23.66 -41.52
C GLN A 17 40.84 24.72 -41.69
N LYS A 18 40.48 24.97 -42.95
CA LYS A 18 39.19 25.53 -43.35
C LYS A 18 38.36 24.38 -43.92
N VAL A 19 37.46 23.77 -43.15
CA VAL A 19 36.20 23.17 -43.67
C VAL A 19 35.20 23.06 -42.50
N TYR A 20 33.90 23.28 -42.79
CA TYR A 20 32.70 23.04 -41.99
C TYR A 20 32.30 24.10 -40.94
N MET A 21 31.78 25.23 -41.42
CA MET A 21 30.67 25.94 -40.77
C MET A 21 29.39 25.51 -41.49
N GLY A 22 28.67 24.56 -40.90
CA GLY A 22 27.34 24.16 -41.32
C GLY A 22 26.29 25.19 -40.91
N ASP A 23 25.38 25.47 -41.85
CA ASP A 23 24.26 26.39 -41.76
C ASP A 23 23.43 26.24 -40.49
N ARG A 24 23.36 27.32 -39.70
CA ARG A 24 22.27 27.54 -38.74
C ARG A 24 21.29 28.52 -39.36
N LYS A 25 20.22 27.97 -39.96
CA LYS A 25 19.06 28.72 -40.41
C LYS A 25 18.41 29.45 -39.23
N ASN A 26 18.23 30.75 -39.42
CA ASN A 26 17.32 31.61 -38.68
C ASN A 26 15.90 31.05 -38.73
N ILE A 27 15.25 30.96 -37.57
CA ILE A 27 13.79 30.89 -37.50
C ILE A 27 13.33 32.34 -37.33
N GLU A 28 12.96 32.95 -38.44
CA GLU A 28 12.23 34.21 -38.48
C GLU A 28 10.79 33.97 -38.05
N ASN A 29 10.35 34.81 -37.12
CA ASN A 29 8.96 34.97 -36.72
C ASN A 29 8.16 35.56 -37.89
N GLN A 30 7.19 34.81 -38.40
CA GLN A 30 6.13 35.39 -39.22
C GLN A 30 5.03 35.92 -38.30
N SER A 31 4.98 37.26 -38.19
CA SER A 31 3.78 37.98 -37.77
C SER A 31 2.83 38.09 -38.96
N GLY A 32 1.60 37.61 -38.81
CA GLY A 32 0.57 37.68 -39.84
C GLY A 32 -0.80 38.00 -39.26
N ASN A 33 -1.20 39.26 -39.47
CA ASN A 33 -2.53 39.80 -39.70
C ASN A 33 -3.62 39.84 -38.61
N ALA A 34 -3.95 41.11 -38.32
CA ALA A 34 -5.15 41.61 -37.70
C ALA A 34 -6.41 41.35 -38.55
N LYS A 35 -7.49 40.94 -37.89
CA LYS A 35 -8.87 41.25 -38.29
C LYS A 35 -9.53 42.07 -37.19
N LYS A 36 -10.03 43.24 -37.59
CA LYS A 36 -10.93 44.09 -36.83
C LYS A 36 -12.25 43.36 -36.67
N ASP A 37 -12.73 43.22 -35.44
CA ASP A 37 -14.17 43.05 -35.20
C ASP A 37 -14.62 43.91 -34.02
N LYS A 38 -15.78 44.54 -34.22
CA LYS A 38 -16.36 45.59 -33.39
C LYS A 38 -17.14 44.98 -32.22
N GLY A 39 -16.95 45.55 -31.04
CA GLY A 39 -18.02 45.88 -30.10
C GLY A 39 -18.59 44.76 -29.22
N LYS A 40 -18.23 44.79 -27.94
CA LYS A 40 -19.20 44.80 -26.82
C LYS A 40 -18.46 45.14 -25.53
N ALA A 41 -18.85 46.24 -24.90
CA ALA A 41 -18.39 46.65 -23.58
C ALA A 41 -18.95 45.69 -22.53
N LEU A 42 -18.06 45.07 -21.77
CA LEU A 42 -18.37 44.31 -20.55
C LEU A 42 -17.29 44.67 -19.53
N GLU A 43 -17.74 45.16 -18.38
CA GLU A 43 -16.92 45.59 -17.26
C GLU A 43 -15.87 44.53 -16.89
N VAL A 44 -14.60 44.90 -17.04
CA VAL A 44 -13.46 44.08 -16.61
C VAL A 44 -13.10 44.49 -15.20
N THR A 45 -13.44 43.66 -14.22
CA THR A 45 -12.79 43.70 -12.91
C THR A 45 -11.32 43.30 -13.10
N ASP A 46 -10.40 44.23 -12.87
CA ASP A 46 -8.95 44.03 -12.97
C ASP A 46 -8.47 43.00 -11.94
N LYS A 47 -8.38 41.74 -12.37
CA LYS A 47 -7.53 40.74 -11.72
C LYS A 47 -6.22 40.67 -12.50
N PRO A 48 -5.05 40.85 -11.85
CA PRO A 48 -3.77 40.83 -12.55
C PRO A 48 -3.59 39.49 -13.27
N LYS A 49 -3.37 39.56 -14.60
CA LYS A 49 -3.12 38.40 -15.45
C LYS A 49 -1.87 37.68 -14.93
N LEU A 50 -2.05 36.49 -14.36
CA LEU A 50 -0.95 35.63 -13.94
C LEU A 50 -0.07 35.32 -15.16
N SER A 51 1.25 35.43 -15.01
CA SER A 51 2.19 35.03 -16.05
C SER A 51 2.05 33.52 -16.33
N TYR A 52 2.41 33.10 -17.55
CA TYR A 52 2.38 31.69 -17.97
C TYR A 52 3.14 30.76 -17.00
N SER A 53 4.22 31.24 -16.37
CA SER A 53 4.95 30.49 -15.34
C SER A 53 4.22 30.38 -13.99
N GLY A 54 3.29 31.31 -13.69
CA GLY A 54 2.40 31.25 -12.54
C GLY A 54 1.22 30.29 -12.72
N ALA A 55 0.71 30.13 -13.95
CA ALA A 55 -0.38 29.21 -14.27
C ALA A 55 0.08 27.73 -14.22
N VAL A 56 1.29 27.43 -14.69
CA VAL A 56 1.85 26.07 -14.68
C VAL A 56 2.11 25.55 -13.25
N ARG A 57 2.36 26.42 -12.27
CA ARG A 57 2.55 26.02 -10.85
C ARG A 57 1.27 25.68 -10.10
N LYS A 58 0.10 26.18 -10.52
CA LYS A 58 -1.18 25.91 -9.84
C LYS A 58 -1.81 24.56 -10.23
N ASN A 59 -1.50 24.04 -11.43
CA ASN A 59 -2.10 22.83 -11.97
C ASN A 59 -1.20 21.58 -11.90
N GLN A 60 0.02 21.68 -11.38
CA GLN A 60 0.71 20.46 -10.98
C GLN A 60 0.02 19.94 -9.72
N PRO A 61 -0.46 18.69 -9.69
CA PRO A 61 -0.92 18.10 -8.45
C PRO A 61 0.24 18.30 -7.47
N LYS A 62 -0.05 18.95 -6.34
CA LYS A 62 0.84 18.91 -5.18
C LYS A 62 0.88 17.44 -4.80
N LYS A 63 1.71 16.64 -5.49
CA LYS A 63 2.31 15.46 -4.89
C LYS A 63 2.91 16.07 -3.64
N LYS A 64 2.23 15.88 -2.50
CA LYS A 64 2.92 15.86 -1.23
C LYS A 64 3.99 14.82 -1.50
N VAL A 65 5.18 15.29 -1.89
CA VAL A 65 6.40 14.60 -1.59
C VAL A 65 6.29 14.57 -0.08
N ILE A 66 5.64 13.52 0.42
CA ILE A 66 5.96 12.98 1.72
C ILE A 66 7.44 12.77 1.53
N THR A 67 8.21 13.79 1.90
CA THR A 67 9.61 13.65 2.14
C THR A 67 9.58 12.59 3.21
N THR A 68 9.71 11.36 2.75
CA THR A 68 10.37 10.25 3.39
C THR A 68 11.72 10.80 3.87
N ASP A 69 11.69 11.73 4.82
CA ASP A 69 12.68 11.85 5.87
C ASP A 69 12.43 10.62 6.75
N THR A 70 12.62 9.48 6.08
CA THR A 70 12.30 8.15 6.54
C THR A 70 13.23 7.89 7.69
N TRP A 71 12.76 7.15 8.68
CA TRP A 71 13.59 6.66 9.78
C TRP A 71 14.91 6.02 9.28
N SER A 72 14.93 5.45 8.07
CA SER A 72 16.14 4.95 7.39
C SER A 72 17.24 6.01 7.15
N SER A 73 16.89 7.29 7.06
CA SER A 73 17.86 8.39 6.96
C SER A 73 18.63 8.60 8.26
N ARG A 74 18.06 8.25 9.43
CA ARG A 74 18.76 8.38 10.73
C ARG A 74 19.95 7.45 10.81
N VAL A 75 19.76 6.19 10.41
CA VAL A 75 20.83 5.19 10.34
C VAL A 75 21.94 5.64 9.38
N LEU A 76 21.59 6.21 8.23
CA LEU A 76 22.57 6.80 7.30
C LEU A 76 23.33 7.99 7.92
N ARG A 77 22.68 8.82 8.73
CA ARG A 77 23.36 9.95 9.42
C ARG A 77 24.38 9.45 10.44
N VAL A 78 24.02 8.47 11.27
CA VAL A 78 24.97 7.84 12.20
C VAL A 78 26.18 7.30 11.45
N ARG A 79 25.95 6.57 10.35
CA ARG A 79 27.01 6.10 9.48
C ARG A 79 27.84 7.23 8.86
N ALA A 80 27.20 8.33 8.47
CA ALA A 80 27.86 9.49 7.89
C ALA A 80 28.78 10.21 8.89
N GLU A 81 28.39 10.27 10.16
CA GLU A 81 29.13 10.88 11.27
C GLU A 81 30.37 10.06 11.65
N GLN A 82 30.28 8.73 11.55
CA GLN A 82 31.38 7.78 11.81
C GLN A 82 32.50 7.81 10.76
N ARG A 83 32.35 8.51 9.64
CA ARG A 83 33.45 8.68 8.68
C ARG A 83 34.51 9.57 9.33
N GLU A 84 35.73 9.06 9.51
CA GLU A 84 36.83 9.84 10.12
C GLU A 84 37.64 10.60 9.07
N ASN A 85 37.80 10.01 7.88
CA ASN A 85 38.70 10.55 6.86
C ASN A 85 38.07 11.68 6.06
N GLU A 86 38.84 12.74 5.85
CA GLU A 86 38.53 13.78 4.87
C GLU A 86 38.83 13.31 3.44
N LEU A 87 38.25 13.98 2.45
CA LEU A 87 38.58 13.73 1.06
C LEU A 87 40.03 14.19 0.80
N ASP A 88 40.89 13.27 0.36
CA ASP A 88 42.27 13.60 0.00
C ASP A 88 42.31 14.60 -1.16
N THR A 89 42.49 15.88 -0.83
CA THR A 89 42.51 16.98 -1.80
C THR A 89 43.79 17.02 -2.62
N GLU A 90 44.87 16.40 -2.14
CA GLU A 90 46.14 16.32 -2.86
C GLU A 90 46.01 15.29 -3.99
N TYR A 91 45.51 14.10 -3.67
CA TYR A 91 45.25 13.07 -4.67
C TYR A 91 44.12 13.47 -5.63
N TRP A 92 43.03 14.05 -5.11
CA TRP A 92 41.91 14.56 -5.90
C TRP A 92 42.05 16.04 -6.26
N GLY A 93 43.25 16.42 -6.70
CA GLY A 93 43.52 17.75 -7.22
C GLY A 93 42.61 18.12 -8.40
N HIS A 94 42.46 19.42 -8.64
CA HIS A 94 41.54 19.98 -9.63
C HIS A 94 41.72 19.35 -11.03
N ASP A 95 42.94 19.19 -11.50
CA ASP A 95 43.21 18.63 -12.82
C ASP A 95 42.83 17.14 -12.93
N ARG A 96 42.88 16.40 -11.83
CA ARG A 96 42.43 15.02 -11.80
C ARG A 96 40.92 14.94 -11.80
N LEU A 97 40.25 15.79 -11.01
CA LEU A 97 38.78 15.88 -10.99
C LEU A 97 38.22 16.14 -12.38
N MET A 98 38.85 17.03 -13.14
CA MET A 98 38.48 17.33 -14.54
C MET A 98 38.53 16.10 -15.44
N LYS A 99 39.49 15.18 -15.22
CA LYS A 99 39.70 13.97 -16.02
C LYS A 99 38.92 12.75 -15.51
N ILE A 100 38.14 12.89 -14.44
CA ILE A 100 37.36 11.77 -13.88
C ILE A 100 36.33 11.28 -14.89
N VAL A 101 35.58 12.21 -15.49
CA VAL A 101 34.42 11.90 -16.35
C VAL A 101 34.79 11.38 -17.74
N GLU A 102 36.08 11.26 -18.01
CA GLU A 102 36.61 10.66 -19.23
C GLU A 102 36.66 9.12 -19.15
N ASN A 103 36.63 8.54 -17.95
CA ASN A 103 36.83 7.11 -17.73
C ASN A 103 35.94 6.60 -16.58
N GLU A 104 35.22 5.51 -16.82
CA GLU A 104 34.29 4.92 -15.86
C GLU A 104 34.96 4.46 -14.55
N ASP A 105 36.17 3.88 -14.62
CA ASP A 105 36.91 3.42 -13.45
C ASP A 105 37.32 4.59 -12.55
N LYS A 106 37.68 5.73 -13.16
CA LYS A 106 38.01 6.94 -12.40
C LYS A 106 36.78 7.50 -11.70
N VAL A 107 35.63 7.53 -12.38
CA VAL A 107 34.34 7.90 -11.79
C VAL A 107 34.03 7.00 -10.60
N PHE A 108 34.13 5.68 -10.79
CA PHE A 108 33.84 4.70 -9.76
C PHE A 108 34.74 4.86 -8.53
N ARG A 109 36.06 4.98 -8.73
CA ARG A 109 37.02 5.22 -7.65
C ARG A 109 36.73 6.51 -6.89
N PHE A 110 36.40 7.58 -7.61
CA PHE A 110 36.06 8.87 -6.99
C PHE A 110 34.78 8.76 -6.15
N VAL A 111 33.72 8.19 -6.70
CA VAL A 111 32.45 7.99 -6.01
C VAL A 111 32.65 7.14 -4.75
N LYS A 112 33.36 6.01 -4.87
CA LYS A 112 33.68 5.12 -3.75
C LYS A 112 34.43 5.87 -2.64
N GLN A 113 35.43 6.67 -3.00
CA GLN A 113 36.14 7.50 -2.01
C GLN A 113 35.23 8.56 -1.39
N LYS A 114 34.37 9.23 -2.19
CA LYS A 114 33.44 10.26 -1.74
C LYS A 114 32.38 9.76 -0.77
N ILE A 115 31.91 8.52 -0.93
CA ILE A 115 30.95 7.94 0.02
C ILE A 115 31.65 7.62 1.34
N LYS A 116 32.92 7.16 1.31
CA LYS A 116 33.72 6.83 2.51
C LYS A 116 34.23 8.04 3.30
N THR A 117 34.36 9.20 2.67
CA THR A 117 34.98 10.39 3.27
C THR A 117 33.95 11.43 3.70
N ARG A 118 34.32 12.30 4.66
CA ARG A 118 33.49 13.45 5.03
C ARG A 118 33.38 14.43 3.85
N PRO A 119 32.21 15.07 3.65
CA PRO A 119 32.09 16.14 2.67
C PRO A 119 33.06 17.28 3.00
N THR A 120 33.63 17.91 1.98
CA THR A 120 34.48 19.08 2.19
C THR A 120 33.65 20.26 2.70
N THR A 121 34.30 21.20 3.36
CA THR A 121 33.69 22.42 3.92
C THR A 121 34.13 23.67 3.15
N TYR A 122 34.33 23.55 1.82
CA TYR A 122 34.71 24.69 1.01
C TYR A 122 33.66 25.79 1.11
N ASN A 123 34.10 27.03 1.36
CA ASN A 123 33.20 28.16 1.45
C ASN A 123 32.66 28.52 0.06
N ILE A 124 31.38 28.22 -0.18
CA ILE A 124 30.66 28.60 -1.39
C ILE A 124 29.71 29.73 -1.01
N LEU A 125 29.82 30.84 -1.75
CA LEU A 125 29.01 32.02 -1.50
C LEU A 125 27.51 31.67 -1.56
N THR A 126 26.75 32.21 -0.61
CA THR A 126 25.41 31.74 -0.26
C THR A 126 24.43 31.80 -1.43
N ALA A 127 24.46 32.85 -2.26
CA ALA A 127 23.52 32.95 -3.38
C ALA A 127 23.90 31.98 -4.52
N ILE A 128 25.18 31.71 -4.74
CA ILE A 128 25.63 30.66 -5.67
C ILE A 128 25.22 29.28 -5.14
N GLN A 129 25.47 29.00 -3.86
CA GLN A 129 25.10 27.74 -3.21
C GLN A 129 23.60 27.47 -3.31
N ALA A 130 22.75 28.48 -3.09
CA ALA A 130 21.32 28.35 -3.22
C ALA A 130 20.91 27.90 -4.64
N LYS A 131 21.55 28.47 -5.67
CA LYS A 131 21.24 28.13 -7.06
C LYS A 131 21.65 26.72 -7.44
N PHE A 132 22.77 26.24 -6.89
CA PHE A 132 23.22 24.86 -7.01
C PHE A 132 22.29 23.89 -6.28
N LYS A 133 21.88 24.21 -5.05
CA LYS A 133 20.92 23.44 -4.27
C LYS A 133 19.60 23.20 -5.01
N TYR A 134 19.13 24.20 -5.76
CA TYR A 134 17.90 24.11 -6.54
C TYR A 134 18.08 23.69 -8.01
N ILE A 135 19.30 23.33 -8.43
CA ILE A 135 19.61 22.89 -9.81
C ILE A 135 19.08 23.93 -10.83
N ASP A 136 19.35 25.22 -10.60
CA ASP A 136 18.84 26.29 -11.44
C ASP A 136 19.60 26.35 -12.79
N ILE A 137 18.97 25.84 -13.86
CA ILE A 137 19.52 25.83 -15.22
C ILE A 137 19.76 27.25 -15.76
N GLY A 138 19.05 28.25 -15.22
CA GLY A 138 19.18 29.66 -15.59
C GLY A 138 20.41 30.35 -15.02
N LEU A 139 21.14 29.71 -14.10
CA LEU A 139 22.19 30.32 -13.28
C LEU A 139 23.21 31.17 -14.09
N PHE A 140 23.57 30.77 -15.31
CA PHE A 140 24.51 31.53 -16.15
C PHE A 140 24.00 31.89 -17.54
N ARG A 141 22.76 31.55 -17.88
CA ARG A 141 22.19 31.92 -19.19
C ARG A 141 21.95 33.43 -19.29
N THR A 142 21.72 34.09 -18.17
CA THR A 142 21.33 35.51 -18.12
C THR A 142 22.16 36.28 -17.10
N PHE A 143 23.43 36.55 -17.43
CA PHE A 143 24.19 37.56 -16.70
C PHE A 143 23.76 38.93 -17.21
N ALA A 144 23.12 39.73 -16.37
CA ALA A 144 22.71 41.08 -16.73
C ALA A 144 23.96 41.95 -16.93
N ARG A 145 24.03 42.65 -18.07
CA ARG A 145 25.15 43.56 -18.37
C ARG A 145 25.14 44.81 -17.49
N ARG A 146 23.94 45.30 -17.15
CA ARG A 146 23.80 46.52 -16.33
C ARG A 146 23.91 46.18 -14.84
N LYS A 147 24.71 46.96 -14.10
CA LYS A 147 25.05 46.71 -12.68
C LYS A 147 23.83 46.74 -11.75
N ASP A 148 22.87 47.61 -12.04
CA ASP A 148 21.58 47.77 -11.34
C ASP A 148 20.70 46.51 -11.42
N LYS A 149 20.78 45.76 -12.52
CA LYS A 149 19.97 44.56 -12.76
C LYS A 149 20.67 43.24 -12.40
N GLN A 150 21.88 43.30 -11.84
CA GLN A 150 22.61 42.08 -11.47
C GLN A 150 21.97 41.42 -10.25
N LEU A 151 21.63 40.13 -10.41
CA LEU A 151 21.14 39.31 -9.32
C LEU A 151 22.28 39.01 -8.32
N GLN A 152 21.93 38.66 -7.09
CA GLN A 152 22.90 38.50 -6.00
C GLN A 152 24.00 37.46 -6.31
N TYR A 153 23.62 36.29 -6.84
CA TYR A 153 24.59 35.25 -7.24
C TYR A 153 25.55 35.75 -8.35
N GLN A 154 25.10 36.66 -9.21
CA GLN A 154 25.92 37.23 -10.27
C GLN A 154 26.95 38.19 -9.69
N LYS A 155 26.55 39.02 -8.72
CA LYS A 155 27.47 39.90 -7.98
C LYS A 155 28.54 39.10 -7.25
N GLU A 156 28.14 38.04 -6.55
CA GLU A 156 29.03 37.10 -5.87
C GLU A 156 30.04 36.44 -6.83
N TYR A 157 29.55 35.94 -7.98
CA TYR A 157 30.43 35.32 -8.97
C TYR A 157 31.41 36.33 -9.60
N ILE A 158 30.95 37.54 -9.91
CA ILE A 158 31.81 38.61 -10.43
C ILE A 158 32.89 38.97 -9.41
N ALA A 159 32.56 39.05 -8.13
CA ALA A 159 33.54 39.32 -7.08
C ALA A 159 34.63 38.23 -7.03
N LEU A 160 34.26 36.94 -7.06
CA LEU A 160 35.22 35.83 -7.12
C LEU A 160 36.11 35.90 -8.38
N TYR A 161 35.50 36.25 -9.51
CA TYR A 161 36.22 36.41 -10.77
C TYR A 161 37.22 37.57 -10.73
N GLU A 162 36.82 38.72 -10.21
CA GLU A 162 37.71 39.89 -10.03
C GLU A 162 38.85 39.59 -9.07
N MET A 163 38.60 38.85 -7.98
CA MET A 163 39.64 38.39 -7.07
C MET A 163 40.65 37.47 -7.78
N ALA A 164 40.16 36.52 -8.59
CA ALA A 164 41.02 35.62 -9.36
C ALA A 164 41.89 36.40 -10.38
N LEU A 165 41.30 37.36 -11.11
CA LEU A 165 42.05 38.21 -12.03
C LEU A 165 43.08 39.08 -11.30
N LYS A 166 42.75 39.66 -10.14
CA LYS A 166 43.70 40.44 -9.33
C LYS A 166 44.90 39.59 -8.89
N LYS A 167 44.66 38.36 -8.42
CA LYS A 167 45.74 37.42 -8.06
C LYS A 167 46.63 37.11 -9.26
N TYR A 168 46.03 36.85 -10.42
CA TYR A 168 46.78 36.61 -11.66
C TYR A 168 47.65 37.82 -12.07
N LYS A 169 47.08 39.04 -12.09
CA LYS A 169 47.82 40.27 -12.41
C LYS A 169 49.02 40.46 -11.49
N LYS A 170 48.85 40.20 -10.19
CA LYS A 170 49.91 40.30 -9.19
C LYS A 170 51.01 39.26 -9.44
N HIS A 171 50.64 38.01 -9.70
CA HIS A 171 51.59 36.91 -9.90
C HIS A 171 52.47 37.13 -11.14
N TYR A 172 51.89 37.58 -12.25
CA TYR A 172 52.60 37.77 -13.52
C TYR A 172 53.06 39.21 -13.77
N LYS A 173 52.83 40.12 -12.82
CA LYS A 173 53.14 41.57 -12.93
C LYS A 173 52.56 42.23 -14.19
N VAL A 174 51.38 41.80 -14.64
CA VAL A 174 50.69 42.34 -15.83
C VAL A 174 49.59 43.32 -15.45
N THR A 175 49.51 44.45 -16.15
CA THR A 175 48.46 45.47 -15.94
C THR A 175 47.17 45.11 -16.68
N TYR A 176 47.30 44.60 -17.89
CA TYR A 176 46.19 44.23 -18.78
C TYR A 176 46.11 42.71 -18.99
N ILE A 177 44.88 42.19 -19.15
CA ILE A 177 44.61 40.78 -19.45
C ILE A 177 43.80 40.75 -20.74
N ASN A 178 44.30 40.02 -21.74
CA ASN A 178 43.60 39.83 -23.00
C ASN A 178 42.28 39.07 -22.82
N LYS A 179 41.40 39.12 -23.82
CA LYS A 179 40.09 38.45 -23.77
C LYS A 179 40.23 36.93 -23.56
N PHE A 180 41.21 36.30 -24.20
CA PHE A 180 41.44 34.86 -24.11
C PHE A 180 41.72 34.41 -22.66
N ASN A 181 42.67 35.06 -21.98
CA ASN A 181 43.00 34.78 -20.58
C ASN A 181 41.81 35.09 -19.67
N ARG A 182 41.04 36.14 -19.95
CA ARG A 182 39.80 36.44 -19.22
C ARG A 182 38.78 35.31 -19.34
N ASP A 183 38.55 34.80 -20.54
CA ASP A 183 37.63 33.71 -20.81
C ASP A 183 38.14 32.40 -20.18
N TYR A 184 39.44 32.14 -20.25
CA TYR A 184 40.11 31.02 -19.58
C TYR A 184 39.94 31.04 -18.06
N HIS A 185 40.21 32.18 -17.40
CA HIS A 185 40.00 32.32 -15.96
C HIS A 185 38.53 32.17 -15.56
N SER A 186 37.62 32.68 -16.40
CA SER A 186 36.18 32.51 -16.17
C SER A 186 35.81 31.03 -16.24
N MET A 187 36.31 30.30 -17.23
CA MET A 187 36.11 28.86 -17.36
C MET A 187 36.65 28.09 -16.16
N LYS A 188 37.91 28.34 -15.78
CA LYS A 188 38.56 27.70 -14.62
C LYS A 188 37.83 27.99 -13.32
N LEU A 189 37.33 29.21 -13.14
CA LEU A 189 36.50 29.55 -11.98
C LEU A 189 35.20 28.74 -11.96
N ARG A 190 34.50 28.60 -13.09
CA ARG A 190 33.29 27.74 -13.17
C ARG A 190 33.60 26.29 -12.80
N GLN A 191 34.65 25.74 -13.39
CA GLN A 191 35.10 24.37 -13.11
C GLN A 191 35.41 24.19 -11.63
N LYS A 192 36.18 25.12 -11.03
CA LYS A 192 36.49 25.09 -9.61
C LYS A 192 35.25 25.18 -8.74
N THR A 193 34.37 26.16 -8.98
CA THR A 193 33.14 26.33 -8.20
C THR A 193 32.19 25.13 -8.32
N ALA A 194 32.12 24.50 -9.49
CA ALA A 194 31.37 23.26 -9.71
C ALA A 194 31.92 22.10 -8.86
N TRP A 195 33.23 21.89 -8.91
CA TRP A 195 33.89 20.81 -8.18
C TRP A 195 33.89 21.03 -6.67
N ASP A 196 34.18 22.24 -6.20
CA ASP A 196 34.10 22.61 -4.78
C ASP A 196 32.68 22.29 -4.23
N TYR A 197 31.63 22.50 -5.04
CA TYR A 197 30.27 22.09 -4.65
C TYR A 197 30.06 20.57 -4.67
N ILE A 198 30.50 19.87 -5.71
CA ILE A 198 30.41 18.39 -5.77
C ILE A 198 31.13 17.75 -4.59
N THR A 199 32.31 18.25 -4.20
CA THR A 199 33.05 17.72 -3.06
C THR A 199 32.39 18.05 -1.72
N ASN A 200 31.66 19.17 -1.63
CA ASN A 200 30.82 19.51 -0.47
C ASN A 200 29.53 18.67 -0.38
N LEU A 201 29.10 18.02 -1.46
CA LEU A 201 27.94 17.12 -1.40
C LEU A 201 28.28 15.83 -0.64
N ASP A 202 27.31 15.39 0.17
CA ASP A 202 27.37 14.11 0.85
C ASP A 202 26.73 13.02 -0.01
N PHE A 203 27.57 12.26 -0.72
CA PHE A 203 27.11 11.21 -1.61
C PHE A 203 26.45 10.06 -0.85
N LEU A 204 26.80 9.84 0.42
CA LEU A 204 26.19 8.79 1.25
C LEU A 204 24.71 9.10 1.55
N MET A 205 24.40 10.38 1.76
CA MET A 205 23.05 10.86 2.14
C MET A 205 22.13 11.07 0.94
N LEU A 206 22.68 11.15 -0.26
CA LEU A 206 21.93 11.36 -1.49
C LEU A 206 21.61 10.03 -2.16
N ARG A 207 20.46 9.98 -2.85
CA ARG A 207 20.13 8.82 -3.68
C ARG A 207 21.05 8.80 -4.91
N PRO A 208 21.47 7.63 -5.41
CA PRO A 208 22.31 7.52 -6.61
C PRO A 208 21.80 8.36 -7.79
N HIS A 209 20.50 8.32 -8.06
CA HIS A 209 19.89 9.13 -9.11
C HIS A 209 20.06 10.65 -8.91
N ASP A 210 19.91 11.13 -7.67
CA ASP A 210 20.07 12.56 -7.38
C ASP A 210 21.55 12.97 -7.48
N CYS A 211 22.48 12.11 -7.04
CA CYS A 211 23.92 12.28 -7.28
C CYS A 211 24.22 12.42 -8.78
N THR A 212 23.69 11.53 -9.62
CA THR A 212 23.87 11.60 -11.08
C THR A 212 23.34 12.92 -11.64
N ARG A 213 22.15 13.36 -11.22
CA ARG A 213 21.58 14.65 -11.64
C ARG A 213 22.46 15.83 -11.25
N TYR A 214 22.97 15.84 -10.03
CA TYR A 214 23.91 16.86 -9.57
C TYR A 214 25.18 16.86 -10.42
N ILE A 215 25.83 15.71 -10.58
CA ILE A 215 27.06 15.58 -11.38
C ILE A 215 26.84 16.15 -12.79
N PHE A 216 25.82 15.70 -13.53
CA PHE A 216 25.56 16.17 -14.89
C PHE A 216 25.19 17.66 -14.95
N PHE A 217 24.44 18.17 -13.97
CA PHE A 217 24.17 19.60 -13.88
C PHE A 217 25.46 20.42 -13.75
N TYR A 218 26.38 19.98 -12.89
CA TYR A 218 27.65 20.65 -12.66
C TYR A 218 28.63 20.51 -13.81
N LEU A 219 28.67 19.36 -14.51
CA LEU A 219 29.47 19.17 -15.72
C LEU A 219 29.01 20.12 -16.83
N ASN A 220 27.69 20.24 -17.03
CA ASN A 220 27.13 21.21 -17.98
C ASN A 220 27.46 22.66 -17.59
N PHE A 221 27.39 22.99 -16.30
CA PHE A 221 27.78 24.31 -15.80
C PHE A 221 29.27 24.61 -16.04
N ALA A 222 30.13 23.63 -15.77
CA ALA A 222 31.57 23.70 -15.94
C ALA A 222 32.02 23.57 -17.42
N LYS A 223 31.07 23.30 -18.34
CA LYS A 223 31.31 23.02 -19.77
C LYS A 223 32.32 21.89 -19.98
N ILE A 224 32.16 20.81 -19.22
CA ILE A 224 32.97 19.60 -19.32
C ILE A 224 32.14 18.55 -20.06
N GLU A 225 32.67 18.01 -21.14
CA GLU A 225 32.05 16.91 -21.86
C GLU A 225 32.26 15.61 -21.09
N SER A 226 31.17 14.92 -20.77
CA SER A 226 31.21 13.60 -20.12
C SER A 226 31.24 12.52 -21.19
N LYS A 227 32.24 11.62 -21.12
CA LYS A 227 32.23 10.40 -21.95
C LYS A 227 31.32 9.33 -21.38
N VAL A 228 31.03 9.39 -20.08
CA VAL A 228 30.12 8.47 -19.39
C VAL A 228 28.68 8.95 -19.56
N SER A 229 27.78 8.05 -19.95
CA SER A 229 26.35 8.35 -20.10
C SER A 229 25.64 8.49 -18.74
N PHE A 230 24.45 9.11 -18.74
CA PHE A 230 23.69 9.33 -17.51
C PHE A 230 23.32 8.01 -16.80
N GLU A 231 22.77 7.04 -17.53
CA GLU A 231 22.40 5.74 -16.96
C GLU A 231 23.63 4.98 -16.46
N ARG A 232 24.75 5.04 -17.19
CA ARG A 232 25.97 4.37 -16.75
C ARG A 232 26.53 4.96 -15.46
N MET A 233 26.57 6.29 -15.35
CA MET A 233 26.95 6.99 -14.11
C MET A 233 26.06 6.59 -12.92
N LYS A 234 24.74 6.49 -13.14
CA LYS A 234 23.79 6.04 -12.13
C LYS A 234 24.06 4.60 -11.68
N THR A 235 24.35 3.68 -12.61
CA THR A 235 24.73 2.30 -12.29
C THR A 235 26.04 2.25 -11.50
N LEU A 236 27.06 3.01 -11.89
CA LEU A 236 28.33 3.09 -11.16
C LEU A 236 28.14 3.59 -9.71
N LEU A 237 27.28 4.60 -9.52
CA LEU A 237 26.89 5.08 -8.19
C LEU A 237 26.19 3.98 -7.39
N PHE A 238 25.26 3.25 -8.00
CA PHE A 238 24.55 2.16 -7.33
C PHE A 238 25.51 1.07 -6.85
N ILE A 239 26.39 0.58 -7.73
CA ILE A 239 27.43 -0.41 -7.39
C ILE A 239 28.34 0.11 -6.28
N ALA A 240 28.75 1.39 -6.35
CA ALA A 240 29.62 1.98 -5.32
C ALA A 240 28.93 2.08 -3.95
N HIS A 241 27.60 2.27 -3.90
CA HIS A 241 26.84 2.22 -2.66
C HIS A 241 26.71 0.80 -2.11
N GLU A 242 26.48 -0.18 -2.98
CA GLU A 242 26.35 -1.60 -2.61
C GLU A 242 27.67 -2.17 -2.09
N GLU A 243 28.80 -1.92 -2.75
CA GLU A 243 30.13 -2.39 -2.30
C GLU A 243 30.56 -1.83 -0.93
N LEU A 244 29.87 -0.81 -0.44
CA LEU A 244 30.15 -0.23 0.87
C LEU A 244 29.28 -0.82 1.96
N LEU A 245 28.26 -1.61 1.63
CA LEU A 245 27.47 -2.30 2.64
C LEU A 245 28.35 -3.32 3.37
N GLN A 246 28.13 -3.42 4.68
CA GLN A 246 28.80 -4.42 5.53
C GLN A 246 27.95 -5.69 5.57
N SER A 247 28.56 -6.85 5.78
CA SER A 247 27.76 -8.05 6.09
C SER A 247 27.02 -7.84 7.42
N LEU A 248 25.74 -8.22 7.46
CA LEU A 248 24.97 -8.16 8.70
C LEU A 248 25.50 -9.21 9.69
N PRO A 249 25.84 -8.85 10.94
CA PRO A 249 26.21 -9.82 11.96
C PRO A 249 25.08 -10.80 12.30
N GLU A 250 25.38 -12.03 12.71
CA GLU A 250 24.35 -13.01 13.11
C GLU A 250 23.62 -12.63 14.39
N ASP A 251 24.31 -11.97 15.33
CA ASP A 251 23.77 -11.44 16.57
C ASP A 251 23.67 -9.91 16.50
N TYR A 252 22.48 -9.39 16.80
CA TYR A 252 22.22 -7.94 16.80
C TYR A 252 23.09 -7.18 17.79
N ARG A 253 23.58 -7.84 18.85
CA ARG A 253 24.46 -7.23 19.85
C ARG A 253 25.81 -6.79 19.29
N GLN A 254 26.21 -7.35 18.15
CA GLN A 254 27.45 -6.97 17.45
C GLN A 254 27.27 -5.71 16.60
N ILE A 255 26.03 -5.25 16.39
CA ILE A 255 25.77 -3.97 15.73
C ILE A 255 26.12 -2.83 16.69
N GLN A 256 26.73 -1.78 16.15
CA GLN A 256 27.06 -0.60 16.92
C GLN A 256 25.80 0.03 17.53
N LEU A 257 25.85 0.36 18.82
CA LEU A 257 24.71 0.86 19.58
C LEU A 257 24.05 2.08 18.93
N ALA A 258 24.85 3.03 18.39
CA ALA A 258 24.32 4.21 17.71
C ALA A 258 23.46 3.86 16.48
N ILE A 259 23.76 2.77 15.77
CA ILE A 259 22.95 2.29 14.65
C ILE A 259 21.64 1.69 15.17
N LEU A 260 21.71 0.89 16.24
CA LEU A 260 20.53 0.30 16.89
C LEU A 260 19.57 1.40 17.38
N GLU A 261 20.08 2.42 18.06
CA GLU A 261 19.30 3.57 18.53
C GLU A 261 18.68 4.39 17.39
N ALA A 262 19.33 4.44 16.23
CA ALA A 262 18.83 5.14 15.05
C ALA A 262 17.75 4.36 14.28
N THR A 263 17.54 3.08 14.59
CA THR A 263 16.46 2.29 13.97
C THR A 263 15.07 2.79 14.43
N PRO A 264 14.03 2.62 13.59
CA PRO A 264 12.68 3.10 13.95
C PRO A 264 12.05 2.40 15.15
N TYR A 265 12.46 1.17 15.44
CA TYR A 265 11.92 0.31 16.48
C TYR A 265 13.08 -0.44 17.15
N PRO A 266 13.00 -0.71 18.46
CA PRO A 266 14.07 -1.38 19.17
C PRO A 266 14.32 -2.80 18.61
N ILE A 267 15.57 -3.20 18.61
CA ILE A 267 16.03 -4.57 18.32
C ILE A 267 16.45 -5.17 19.67
N PRO A 268 15.98 -6.38 20.04
CA PRO A 268 15.25 -7.34 19.21
C PRO A 268 13.81 -6.91 18.91
N ILE A 269 13.34 -7.24 17.69
CA ILE A 269 12.06 -6.82 17.13
C ILE A 269 10.93 -7.57 17.84
N LYS A 270 10.05 -6.83 18.52
CA LYS A 270 8.92 -7.39 19.27
C LYS A 270 7.69 -7.71 18.41
N ASP A 271 7.40 -6.85 17.44
CA ASP A 271 6.25 -6.99 16.54
C ASP A 271 6.74 -7.24 15.11
N ARG A 272 6.26 -8.32 14.48
CA ARG A 272 6.58 -8.67 13.10
C ARG A 272 6.17 -7.57 12.11
N ASN A 273 5.19 -6.73 12.42
CA ASN A 273 4.81 -5.58 11.59
C ASN A 273 5.93 -4.52 11.50
N HIS A 274 6.79 -4.43 12.51
CA HIS A 274 7.92 -3.50 12.54
C HIS A 274 9.12 -3.97 11.71
N THR A 275 9.15 -5.25 11.33
CA THR A 275 10.24 -5.88 10.57
C THR A 275 10.56 -5.11 9.29
N VAL A 276 9.55 -4.70 8.53
CA VAL A 276 9.75 -3.99 7.24
C VAL A 276 10.52 -2.69 7.44
N ALA A 277 10.18 -1.94 8.49
CA ALA A 277 10.83 -0.65 8.78
C ALA A 277 12.27 -0.84 9.28
N VAL A 278 12.50 -1.81 10.17
CA VAL A 278 13.83 -2.13 10.69
C VAL A 278 14.73 -2.66 9.57
N VAL A 279 14.26 -3.60 8.76
CA VAL A 279 15.00 -4.13 7.61
C VAL A 279 15.34 -3.02 6.62
N ALA A 280 14.38 -2.13 6.30
CA ALA A 280 14.65 -1.00 5.41
C ALA A 280 15.70 -0.02 5.94
N ALA A 281 15.81 0.12 7.28
CA ALA A 281 16.83 0.94 7.92
C ALA A 281 18.20 0.23 7.93
N LEU A 282 18.25 -1.06 8.31
CA LEU A 282 19.47 -1.85 8.32
C LEU A 282 20.06 -2.04 6.91
N LYS A 283 19.22 -2.21 5.87
CA LYS A 283 19.66 -2.31 4.46
C LYS A 283 20.35 -1.05 3.92
N LYS A 284 20.41 0.04 4.70
CA LYS A 284 21.21 1.22 4.36
C LYS A 284 22.68 1.10 4.77
N VAL A 285 22.99 0.17 5.65
CA VAL A 285 24.33 -0.06 6.20
C VAL A 285 24.82 -1.45 5.90
N TYR A 286 23.92 -2.43 5.98
CA TYR A 286 24.23 -3.84 5.86
C TYR A 286 23.64 -4.46 4.61
N GLU A 287 24.35 -5.44 4.07
CA GLU A 287 23.90 -6.34 3.03
C GLU A 287 23.43 -7.65 3.68
N PHE A 288 22.19 -8.04 3.39
CA PHE A 288 21.60 -9.30 3.84
C PHE A 288 20.29 -9.58 3.07
N ASP A 289 20.03 -10.86 2.86
CA ASP A 289 18.78 -11.34 2.23
C ASP A 289 17.68 -11.57 3.26
N LYS A 290 18.02 -12.29 4.35
CA LYS A 290 17.11 -12.63 5.44
C LYS A 290 17.70 -12.19 6.79
N LEU A 291 16.83 -11.71 7.67
CA LEU A 291 17.21 -11.37 9.04
C LEU A 291 17.28 -12.64 9.89
N SER A 292 18.34 -12.81 10.68
CA SER A 292 18.49 -13.94 11.61
C SER A 292 17.41 -13.90 12.70
N GLU A 293 17.02 -15.07 13.23
CA GLU A 293 16.01 -15.19 14.30
C GLU A 293 16.45 -14.45 15.58
N ASN A 294 17.76 -14.28 15.80
CA ASN A 294 18.31 -13.53 16.93
C ASN A 294 17.88 -12.06 16.96
N TYR A 295 17.48 -11.50 15.81
CA TYR A 295 17.00 -10.12 15.72
C TYR A 295 15.54 -9.97 16.14
N PHE A 296 14.83 -11.06 16.38
CA PHE A 296 13.47 -11.06 16.87
C PHE A 296 13.49 -11.36 18.36
N GLU A 297 12.61 -10.70 19.10
CA GLU A 297 12.35 -11.14 20.45
C GLU A 297 11.57 -12.45 20.27
N LEU A 298 12.22 -13.59 20.55
CA LEU A 298 11.58 -14.89 20.42
C LEU A 298 10.28 -14.82 21.23
N PRO A 299 9.10 -14.95 20.59
CA PRO A 299 7.84 -14.89 21.31
C PRO A 299 7.81 -16.08 22.26
N GLY A 300 7.79 -15.78 23.56
CA GLY A 300 8.22 -16.61 24.70
C GLY A 300 8.13 -18.13 24.57
N ASP A 301 7.43 -18.77 25.51
CA ASP A 301 7.34 -20.22 25.56
C ASP A 301 6.61 -20.79 24.33
N GLU A 302 6.80 -22.08 24.07
CA GLU A 302 5.95 -22.81 23.12
C GLU A 302 4.48 -22.71 23.53
N LEU A 303 3.58 -22.65 22.54
CA LEU A 303 2.16 -22.56 22.82
C LEU A 303 1.68 -23.79 23.60
N PHE A 304 1.20 -23.58 24.82
CA PHE A 304 0.68 -24.65 25.67
C PHE A 304 -0.44 -25.45 24.99
N GLU A 305 -0.49 -26.77 25.21
CA GLU A 305 -1.59 -27.60 24.72
C GLU A 305 -2.95 -27.22 25.36
N LYS A 306 -2.92 -26.72 26.59
CA LYS A 306 -4.11 -26.36 27.38
C LYS A 306 -4.34 -24.85 27.41
N CYS A 307 -5.56 -24.43 27.15
CA CYS A 307 -5.92 -22.99 27.14
C CYS A 307 -5.85 -22.31 28.52
N LYS A 308 -5.78 -23.08 29.62
CA LYS A 308 -5.74 -22.53 30.98
C LYS A 308 -4.44 -21.79 31.29
N ASP A 309 -3.37 -22.20 30.63
CA ASP A 309 -2.00 -21.70 30.85
C ASP A 309 -1.65 -20.53 29.91
N LEU A 310 -2.64 -20.09 29.11
CA LEU A 310 -2.51 -18.92 28.25
C LEU A 310 -2.41 -17.61 29.04
N HIS A 311 -1.70 -16.65 28.44
CA HIS A 311 -1.57 -15.30 28.95
C HIS A 311 -2.97 -14.68 29.20
N PRO A 312 -3.19 -13.98 30.33
CA PRO A 312 -4.52 -13.50 30.73
C PRO A 312 -5.28 -12.72 29.63
N ASP A 313 -4.55 -11.91 28.85
CA ASP A 313 -5.12 -11.11 27.76
C ASP A 313 -5.75 -11.93 26.63
N VAL A 314 -5.18 -13.10 26.33
CA VAL A 314 -5.61 -13.96 25.23
C VAL A 314 -6.48 -15.12 25.70
N ARG A 315 -6.36 -15.50 26.98
CA ARG A 315 -7.12 -16.59 27.60
C ARG A 315 -8.64 -16.44 27.45
N LYS A 316 -9.16 -15.21 27.44
CA LYS A 316 -10.60 -14.93 27.27
C LYS A 316 -11.17 -15.30 25.89
N PHE A 317 -10.33 -15.50 24.88
CA PHE A 317 -10.76 -15.86 23.53
C PHE A 317 -10.76 -17.37 23.28
N PHE A 318 -10.31 -18.19 24.25
CA PHE A 318 -10.16 -19.63 24.10
C PHE A 318 -10.72 -20.41 25.30
N PRO A 319 -11.29 -21.61 25.09
CA PRO A 319 -11.48 -22.27 23.80
C PRO A 319 -12.63 -21.63 22.99
N ILE A 320 -12.54 -21.69 21.66
CA ILE A 320 -13.59 -21.20 20.76
C ILE A 320 -14.76 -22.19 20.81
N THR A 321 -15.88 -21.74 21.37
CA THR A 321 -17.09 -22.57 21.53
C THR A 321 -18.11 -22.35 20.40
N ASP A 322 -18.27 -21.10 19.95
CA ASP A 322 -19.19 -20.75 18.87
C ASP A 322 -18.49 -20.79 17.51
N ARG A 323 -19.19 -21.27 16.48
CA ARG A 323 -18.72 -21.21 15.09
C ARG A 323 -18.70 -19.79 14.55
N ALA A 324 -19.53 -18.89 15.06
CA ALA A 324 -19.52 -17.49 14.64
C ALA A 324 -18.16 -16.82 14.92
N ASP A 325 -17.51 -17.19 16.03
CA ASP A 325 -16.21 -16.68 16.44
C ASP A 325 -15.05 -17.17 15.55
N LEU A 326 -15.25 -18.22 14.74
CA LEU A 326 -14.25 -18.65 13.75
C LEU A 326 -13.98 -17.57 12.70
N ASN A 327 -14.91 -16.66 12.47
CA ASN A 327 -14.68 -15.50 11.58
C ASN A 327 -13.60 -14.56 12.12
N HIS A 328 -13.35 -14.56 13.44
CA HIS A 328 -12.32 -13.76 14.12
C HIS A 328 -11.01 -14.54 14.37
N LEU A 329 -10.89 -15.76 13.84
CA LEU A 329 -9.73 -16.63 14.09
C LEU A 329 -8.40 -15.98 13.67
N ALA A 330 -8.40 -15.21 12.58
CA ALA A 330 -7.21 -14.49 12.12
C ALA A 330 -6.72 -13.46 13.15
N ASP A 331 -7.64 -12.75 13.81
CA ASP A 331 -7.32 -11.76 14.82
C ASP A 331 -6.89 -12.41 16.13
N TYR A 332 -7.54 -13.51 16.52
CA TYR A 332 -7.12 -14.30 17.69
C TYR A 332 -5.72 -14.91 17.49
N ARG A 333 -5.43 -15.41 16.29
CA ARG A 333 -4.09 -15.90 15.93
C ARG A 333 -3.04 -14.79 16.04
N LYS A 334 -3.31 -13.60 15.52
CA LYS A 334 -2.39 -12.45 15.66
C LYS A 334 -2.13 -12.09 17.13
N LYS A 335 -3.17 -12.14 17.97
CA LYS A 335 -3.02 -11.90 19.42
C LYS A 335 -2.19 -12.98 20.11
N LEU A 336 -2.36 -14.26 19.75
CA LEU A 336 -1.54 -15.35 20.29
C LEU A 336 -0.08 -15.25 19.85
N GLN A 337 0.18 -14.94 18.58
CA GLN A 337 1.54 -14.79 18.02
C GLN A 337 2.35 -13.66 18.66
N LYS A 338 1.70 -12.75 19.41
CA LYS A 338 2.38 -11.73 20.21
C LYS A 338 3.09 -12.32 21.44
N TYR A 339 2.59 -13.42 21.99
CA TYR A 339 3.08 -14.01 23.24
C TYR A 339 3.74 -15.37 23.04
N TYR A 340 3.36 -16.13 22.01
CA TYR A 340 3.79 -17.51 21.81
C TYR A 340 4.33 -17.74 20.40
N ASN A 341 5.36 -18.56 20.27
CA ASN A 341 5.80 -19.07 18.98
C ASN A 341 4.84 -20.18 18.51
N MET A 342 4.16 -19.96 17.38
CA MET A 342 3.21 -20.96 16.87
C MET A 342 3.01 -20.88 15.35
N ASP A 343 3.03 -22.06 14.73
CA ASP A 343 2.65 -22.22 13.33
C ASP A 343 1.15 -22.51 13.17
N LYS A 344 0.59 -23.37 14.04
CA LYS A 344 -0.81 -23.81 14.03
C LYS A 344 -1.42 -23.73 15.43
N ILE A 345 -2.71 -23.38 15.52
CA ILE A 345 -3.49 -23.44 16.77
C ILE A 345 -3.82 -24.91 17.07
N PRO A 346 -3.48 -25.45 18.26
CA PRO A 346 -3.81 -26.83 18.64
C PRO A 346 -5.31 -27.09 18.66
N GLU A 347 -5.72 -28.33 18.40
CA GLU A 347 -7.15 -28.70 18.33
C GLU A 347 -7.89 -28.52 19.66
N GLY A 348 -7.17 -28.62 20.79
CA GLY A 348 -7.73 -28.38 22.13
C GLY A 348 -8.28 -26.96 22.35
N TYR A 349 -7.95 -26.01 21.48
CA TYR A 349 -8.43 -24.63 21.50
C TYR A 349 -9.80 -24.48 20.84
N PHE A 350 -10.31 -25.54 20.19
CA PHE A 350 -11.59 -25.57 19.51
C PHE A 350 -12.52 -26.53 20.25
N GLN A 351 -13.43 -25.96 21.06
CA GLN A 351 -14.51 -26.72 21.70
C GLN A 351 -15.82 -26.45 20.95
N LEU A 352 -15.77 -26.66 19.64
CA LEU A 352 -16.92 -26.42 18.77
C LEU A 352 -18.01 -27.42 19.14
N LEU A 353 -19.23 -26.89 19.34
CA LEU A 353 -20.41 -27.75 19.47
C LEU A 353 -20.51 -28.67 18.24
N LYS A 354 -20.85 -29.95 18.50
CA LYS A 354 -21.03 -30.98 17.46
C LYS A 354 -21.89 -30.42 16.34
N GLU A 355 -21.58 -30.81 15.10
CA GLU A 355 -22.38 -30.39 13.95
C GLU A 355 -23.85 -30.70 14.16
N LYS A 356 -24.69 -29.67 14.08
CA LYS A 356 -26.14 -29.86 14.08
C LYS A 356 -26.49 -30.73 12.87
N PRO A 357 -27.25 -31.82 13.05
CA PRO A 357 -27.69 -32.65 11.94
C PRO A 357 -28.51 -31.82 10.94
N TRP A 358 -28.54 -32.25 9.69
CA TRP A 358 -29.44 -31.65 8.70
C TRP A 358 -30.90 -31.84 9.12
N LEU A 359 -31.74 -30.84 8.82
CA LEU A 359 -33.19 -30.98 9.02
C LEU A 359 -33.68 -32.20 8.20
N PRO A 360 -34.31 -33.20 8.85
CA PRO A 360 -34.83 -34.35 8.14
C PRO A 360 -35.99 -33.93 7.21
N ASN A 361 -36.24 -34.75 6.19
CA ASN A 361 -37.31 -34.47 5.23
C ASN A 361 -38.71 -34.69 5.84
N THR A 362 -38.82 -35.49 6.91
CA THR A 362 -40.09 -35.84 7.52
C THR A 362 -40.11 -35.44 9.01
N PHE A 363 -41.24 -34.92 9.48
CA PHE A 363 -41.36 -34.46 10.87
C PHE A 363 -41.26 -35.60 11.90
N GLN A 364 -41.55 -36.84 11.50
CA GLN A 364 -41.39 -38.03 12.34
C GLN A 364 -39.93 -38.29 12.73
N GLN A 365 -38.97 -37.80 11.94
CA GLN A 365 -37.54 -37.92 12.20
C GLN A 365 -36.98 -36.76 13.03
N LEU A 366 -37.81 -35.79 13.42
CA LEU A 366 -37.39 -34.73 14.33
C LEU A 366 -37.18 -35.28 15.75
N ASN A 367 -36.32 -34.62 16.50
CA ASN A 367 -36.09 -34.88 17.92
C ASN A 367 -37.43 -34.70 18.64
N LEU A 368 -37.77 -35.61 19.55
CA LEU A 368 -38.98 -35.60 20.38
C LEU A 368 -39.32 -34.22 20.96
N ALA A 369 -38.32 -33.42 21.35
CA ALA A 369 -38.53 -32.07 21.87
C ALA A 369 -39.16 -31.11 20.84
N VAL A 370 -38.73 -31.23 19.58
CA VAL A 370 -39.21 -30.41 18.46
C VAL A 370 -40.45 -31.03 17.82
N GLN A 371 -40.54 -32.36 17.79
CA GLN A 371 -41.64 -33.11 17.20
C GLN A 371 -42.99 -32.77 17.83
N LYS A 372 -43.03 -32.56 19.16
CA LYS A 372 -44.25 -32.15 19.91
C LYS A 372 -44.84 -30.80 19.46
N MET A 373 -44.07 -30.00 18.72
CA MET A 373 -44.54 -28.71 18.21
C MET A 373 -45.34 -28.84 16.91
N PHE A 374 -45.50 -30.05 16.37
CA PHE A 374 -46.25 -30.32 15.13
C PHE A 374 -47.55 -31.13 15.40
N PRO A 375 -48.66 -30.86 14.67
CA PRO A 375 -48.78 -29.95 13.53
C PRO A 375 -48.70 -28.48 13.94
N CYS A 376 -47.83 -27.74 13.26
CA CYS A 376 -47.54 -26.33 13.56
C CYS A 376 -48.50 -25.45 12.76
N ASN A 377 -49.27 -24.60 13.44
CA ASN A 377 -50.19 -23.66 12.80
C ASN A 377 -49.88 -22.22 13.27
N PRO A 378 -48.82 -21.60 12.73
CA PRO A 378 -48.37 -20.28 13.18
C PRO A 378 -49.42 -19.23 12.82
N LYS A 379 -49.86 -18.46 13.82
CA LYS A 379 -50.93 -17.44 13.62
C LYS A 379 -50.42 -16.18 12.95
N ASP A 380 -49.13 -15.88 13.10
CA ASP A 380 -48.48 -14.69 12.56
C ASP A 380 -46.97 -14.94 12.27
N ASP A 381 -46.32 -13.92 11.70
CA ASP A 381 -44.88 -13.95 11.36
C ASP A 381 -43.96 -14.05 12.60
N VAL A 382 -44.44 -13.69 13.78
CA VAL A 382 -43.65 -13.74 15.02
C VAL A 382 -43.61 -15.18 15.53
N ASP A 383 -44.76 -15.85 15.53
CA ASP A 383 -44.90 -17.26 15.89
C ASP A 383 -44.12 -18.14 14.91
N PHE A 384 -44.22 -17.87 13.59
CA PHE A 384 -43.39 -18.54 12.59
C PHE A 384 -41.89 -18.41 12.88
N ARG A 385 -41.41 -17.20 13.21
CA ARG A 385 -40.01 -16.97 13.57
C ARG A 385 -39.58 -17.75 14.81
N ARG A 386 -40.47 -17.91 15.80
CA ARG A 386 -40.22 -18.72 16.99
C ARG A 386 -39.98 -20.18 16.62
N TYR A 387 -40.83 -20.78 15.79
CA TYR A 387 -40.64 -22.16 15.32
C TYR A 387 -39.36 -22.34 14.51
N VAL A 388 -39.05 -21.40 13.61
CA VAL A 388 -37.80 -21.42 12.84
C VAL A 388 -36.59 -21.35 13.77
N ASN A 389 -36.63 -20.51 14.80
CA ASN A 389 -35.54 -20.39 15.77
C ASN A 389 -35.37 -21.69 16.59
N THR A 390 -36.46 -22.29 17.07
CA THR A 390 -36.40 -23.59 17.74
C THR A 390 -35.82 -24.68 16.83
N LEU A 391 -36.21 -24.71 15.55
CA LEU A 391 -35.62 -25.64 14.59
C LEU A 391 -34.12 -25.37 14.40
N ARG A 392 -33.71 -24.09 14.30
CA ARG A 392 -32.28 -23.71 14.16
C ARG A 392 -31.46 -24.11 15.37
N ASP A 393 -32.05 -24.18 16.55
CA ASP A 393 -31.34 -24.60 17.76
C ASP A 393 -30.88 -26.06 17.67
N HIS A 394 -31.65 -26.91 16.99
CA HIS A 394 -31.36 -28.35 16.88
C HIS A 394 -30.82 -28.80 15.51
N TYR A 395 -31.12 -28.09 14.42
CA TYR A 395 -30.87 -28.55 13.05
C TYR A 395 -30.19 -27.49 12.17
N LYS A 396 -29.48 -27.98 11.14
CA LYS A 396 -28.95 -27.16 10.04
C LYS A 396 -29.88 -27.25 8.83
N PHE A 397 -30.28 -26.10 8.29
CA PHE A 397 -31.14 -26.02 7.10
C PHE A 397 -31.02 -24.68 6.39
N ASN A 398 -31.42 -24.67 5.12
CA ASN A 398 -31.63 -23.44 4.35
C ASN A 398 -33.04 -22.90 4.64
N LYS A 399 -33.22 -21.57 4.67
CA LYS A 399 -34.51 -20.90 4.85
C LYS A 399 -35.57 -21.37 3.84
N ILE A 400 -35.15 -21.74 2.63
CA ILE A 400 -36.02 -22.28 1.57
C ILE A 400 -36.57 -23.65 1.99
N LYS A 401 -35.71 -24.57 2.40
CA LYS A 401 -36.09 -25.92 2.85
C LYS A 401 -37.07 -25.92 4.02
N VAL A 402 -37.01 -24.91 4.90
CA VAL A 402 -37.97 -24.79 6.01
C VAL A 402 -39.36 -24.42 5.52
N LYS A 403 -39.45 -23.54 4.52
CA LYS A 403 -40.74 -23.19 3.93
C LYS A 403 -41.36 -24.40 3.24
N GLU A 404 -40.55 -25.15 2.49
CA GLU A 404 -40.96 -26.42 1.86
C GLU A 404 -41.42 -27.42 2.92
N PHE A 405 -40.61 -27.64 3.96
CA PHE A 405 -40.93 -28.56 5.05
C PHE A 405 -42.22 -28.18 5.81
N ILE A 406 -42.46 -26.89 6.05
CA ILE A 406 -43.68 -26.43 6.71
C ILE A 406 -44.89 -26.52 5.77
N ALA A 407 -44.73 -26.22 4.48
CA ALA A 407 -45.80 -26.32 3.49
C ALA A 407 -46.23 -27.78 3.26
N GLU A 408 -45.27 -28.71 3.19
CA GLU A 408 -45.54 -30.16 3.08
C GLU A 408 -46.35 -30.65 4.27
N ILE A 409 -46.00 -30.21 5.49
CA ILE A 409 -46.78 -30.53 6.69
C ILE A 409 -48.16 -29.88 6.63
N GLU A 410 -48.29 -28.63 6.19
CA GLU A 410 -49.59 -27.99 6.04
C GLU A 410 -50.49 -28.78 5.07
N GLU A 411 -50.00 -29.18 3.91
CA GLU A 411 -50.77 -29.98 2.94
C GLU A 411 -51.20 -31.34 3.49
N VAL A 412 -50.32 -32.06 4.19
CA VAL A 412 -50.63 -33.38 4.77
C VAL A 412 -51.70 -33.30 5.86
N TYR A 413 -51.78 -32.18 6.59
CA TYR A 413 -52.70 -32.02 7.72
C TYR A 413 -53.93 -31.15 7.44
N LYS A 414 -54.05 -30.57 6.24
CA LYS A 414 -55.20 -29.74 5.84
C LYS A 414 -56.31 -30.62 5.27
N PHE A 415 -57.14 -31.18 6.15
CA PHE A 415 -58.41 -31.77 5.73
C PHE A 415 -59.41 -30.66 5.38
N SER A 416 -59.99 -30.71 4.18
CA SER A 416 -61.08 -29.81 3.78
C SER A 416 -62.38 -30.22 4.49
N ILE A 417 -63.09 -29.24 5.04
CA ILE A 417 -64.45 -29.41 5.57
C ILE A 417 -65.40 -28.77 4.55
N PRO A 418 -66.44 -29.48 4.07
CA PRO A 418 -66.87 -30.80 4.52
C PRO A 418 -65.96 -31.92 4.01
N LEU A 419 -65.79 -32.96 4.84
CA LEU A 419 -65.07 -34.17 4.46
C LEU A 419 -65.73 -34.76 3.20
N PRO A 420 -64.97 -35.36 2.27
CA PRO A 420 -65.55 -35.96 1.07
C PRO A 420 -66.68 -36.93 1.43
N VAL A 421 -67.78 -36.88 0.68
CA VAL A 421 -69.02 -37.62 0.96
C VAL A 421 -68.75 -39.11 1.21
N ASN A 422 -67.80 -39.70 0.51
CA ASN A 422 -67.38 -41.10 0.67
C ASN A 422 -66.95 -41.44 2.12
N TYR A 423 -66.26 -40.52 2.82
CA TYR A 423 -65.90 -40.70 4.23
C TYR A 423 -67.06 -40.44 5.18
N MET A 424 -68.02 -39.61 4.76
CA MET A 424 -69.26 -39.40 5.52
C MET A 424 -70.27 -40.52 5.33
N THR A 425 -70.21 -41.27 4.21
CA THR A 425 -71.13 -42.36 3.85
C THR A 425 -70.65 -43.75 4.27
N ILE A 426 -69.36 -43.93 4.55
CA ILE A 426 -68.83 -45.20 5.09
C ILE A 426 -69.50 -45.45 6.44
N ASN A 427 -70.31 -46.49 6.50
CA ASN A 427 -70.85 -47.03 7.74
C ASN A 427 -69.71 -47.70 8.52
N PRO A 428 -69.21 -47.09 9.61
CA PRO A 428 -68.08 -47.65 10.34
C PRO A 428 -68.52 -48.79 11.27
N THR A 429 -69.82 -49.11 11.33
CA THR A 429 -70.40 -49.99 12.34
C THR A 429 -70.79 -51.37 11.83
N GLU A 430 -70.54 -51.70 10.55
CA GLU A 430 -70.94 -52.97 9.89
C GLU A 430 -72.45 -53.30 9.95
N LYS A 431 -73.27 -52.43 10.56
CA LYS A 431 -74.71 -52.61 10.70
C LYS A 431 -75.39 -52.54 9.33
N PRO A 432 -76.47 -53.29 9.08
CA PRO A 432 -77.25 -53.11 7.86
C PRO A 432 -77.84 -51.69 7.77
N GLU A 433 -78.01 -51.19 6.54
CA GLU A 433 -78.75 -49.94 6.31
C GLU A 433 -80.22 -50.13 6.72
N LEU A 434 -80.82 -49.08 7.29
CA LEU A 434 -82.23 -49.12 7.67
C LEU A 434 -83.10 -49.29 6.41
N PRO A 435 -83.93 -50.34 6.30
CA PRO A 435 -84.81 -50.55 5.14
C PRO A 435 -85.74 -49.35 4.92
N GLU A 436 -86.01 -49.01 3.65
CA GLU A 436 -86.96 -47.94 3.32
C GLU A 436 -88.41 -48.33 3.64
N ASN A 437 -88.72 -49.63 3.56
CA ASN A 437 -90.05 -50.17 3.85
C ASN A 437 -90.16 -50.57 5.34
N PRO A 438 -91.05 -49.95 6.14
CA PRO A 438 -91.18 -50.23 7.57
C PRO A 438 -91.55 -51.70 7.87
N GLU A 439 -92.23 -52.38 6.95
CA GLU A 439 -92.64 -53.79 7.11
C GLU A 439 -91.45 -54.76 7.11
N GLU A 440 -90.29 -54.35 6.57
CA GLU A 440 -89.07 -55.17 6.51
C GLU A 440 -88.28 -55.15 7.83
N ILE A 441 -88.66 -54.31 8.79
CA ILE A 441 -88.03 -54.22 10.12
C ILE A 441 -88.58 -55.35 11.00
N SER A 442 -88.12 -56.57 10.75
CA SER A 442 -88.60 -57.78 11.44
C SER A 442 -88.20 -57.88 12.91
N GLU A 443 -87.14 -57.17 13.31
CA GLU A 443 -86.56 -57.25 14.66
C GLU A 443 -87.26 -56.33 15.68
N MET A 444 -88.07 -55.37 15.23
CA MET A 444 -88.76 -54.42 16.11
C MET A 444 -90.21 -54.22 15.68
N ASN A 445 -91.15 -54.62 16.54
CA ASN A 445 -92.57 -54.31 16.36
C ASN A 445 -92.83 -52.81 16.62
N LEU A 446 -92.69 -51.99 15.58
CA LEU A 446 -93.02 -50.57 15.60
C LEU A 446 -94.54 -50.36 15.54
N THR A 447 -95.29 -50.86 16.51
CA THR A 447 -96.76 -50.73 16.56
C THR A 447 -97.24 -49.37 17.09
N ILE A 448 -96.30 -48.48 17.48
CA ILE A 448 -96.63 -47.17 18.06
C ILE A 448 -96.65 -46.12 16.94
N SER A 449 -97.83 -45.54 16.68
CA SER A 449 -97.95 -44.34 15.85
C SER A 449 -97.07 -43.22 16.44
N ILE A 450 -96.13 -42.69 15.64
CA ILE A 450 -95.21 -41.64 16.09
C ILE A 450 -95.98 -40.32 16.19
N GLN A 451 -96.61 -40.09 17.34
CA GLN A 451 -97.44 -38.91 17.59
C GLN A 451 -96.68 -37.75 18.26
N SER A 452 -95.42 -37.95 18.67
CA SER A 452 -94.61 -36.90 19.29
C SER A 452 -93.12 -36.99 18.94
N PRO A 453 -92.37 -35.86 18.97
CA PRO A 453 -90.93 -35.85 18.76
C PRO A 453 -90.15 -36.71 19.77
N LYS A 454 -90.68 -36.88 20.99
CA LYS A 454 -90.06 -37.72 22.02
C LYS A 454 -90.08 -39.19 21.62
N ILE A 455 -91.22 -39.68 21.13
CA ILE A 455 -91.38 -41.04 20.61
C ILE A 455 -90.46 -41.26 19.40
N LEU A 456 -90.34 -40.27 18.50
CA LEU A 456 -89.43 -40.34 17.35
C LEU A 456 -87.96 -40.54 17.78
N VAL A 457 -87.50 -39.82 18.80
CA VAL A 457 -86.11 -39.94 19.30
C VAL A 457 -85.90 -41.30 19.97
N GLU A 458 -86.88 -41.81 20.72
CA GLU A 458 -86.81 -43.14 21.34
C GLU A 458 -86.76 -44.25 20.27
N VAL A 459 -87.64 -44.18 19.27
CA VAL A 459 -87.64 -45.10 18.12
C VAL A 459 -86.32 -45.01 17.35
N ALA A 460 -85.82 -43.81 17.07
CA ALA A 460 -84.53 -43.63 16.38
C ALA A 460 -83.36 -44.21 17.18
N ARG A 461 -83.40 -44.10 18.52
CA ARG A 461 -82.37 -44.64 19.40
C ARG A 461 -82.41 -46.17 19.40
N GLU A 462 -83.60 -46.76 19.42
CA GLU A 462 -83.77 -48.21 19.30
C GLU A 462 -83.30 -48.71 17.92
N LEU A 463 -83.73 -48.08 16.82
CA LEU A 463 -83.30 -48.42 15.47
C LEU A 463 -81.78 -48.31 15.30
N ARG A 464 -81.11 -47.33 15.94
CA ARG A 464 -79.64 -47.19 15.88
C ARG A 464 -78.88 -48.33 16.55
N LYS A 465 -79.53 -49.15 17.38
CA LYS A 465 -78.88 -50.34 17.96
C LYS A 465 -78.60 -51.39 16.90
N THR A 466 -79.53 -51.59 15.97
CA THR A 466 -79.48 -52.65 14.94
C THR A 466 -79.12 -52.12 13.55
N TYR A 467 -79.61 -50.93 13.17
CA TYR A 467 -79.43 -50.37 11.84
C TYR A 467 -78.56 -49.12 11.83
N PHE A 468 -77.91 -48.89 10.69
CA PHE A 468 -77.22 -47.65 10.39
C PHE A 468 -78.07 -46.80 9.44
N PHE A 469 -78.29 -45.54 9.80
CA PHE A 469 -79.03 -44.60 8.96
C PHE A 469 -78.68 -43.16 9.29
N TYR A 470 -78.65 -42.33 8.26
CA TYR A 470 -78.46 -40.88 8.38
C TYR A 470 -79.79 -40.14 8.62
N ARG A 471 -80.90 -40.72 8.16
CA ARG A 471 -82.24 -40.15 8.24
C ARG A 471 -83.28 -41.26 8.40
N ILE A 472 -84.33 -41.01 9.17
CA ILE A 472 -85.48 -41.93 9.30
C ILE A 472 -86.33 -41.80 8.02
N PRO A 473 -86.71 -42.90 7.37
CA PRO A 473 -87.61 -42.88 6.21
C PRO A 473 -88.87 -42.07 6.53
N LYS A 474 -89.35 -41.31 5.55
CA LYS A 474 -90.62 -40.60 5.70
C LYS A 474 -91.74 -41.63 5.52
N THR A 475 -92.38 -42.00 6.63
CA THR A 475 -93.63 -42.79 6.65
C THR A 475 -94.80 -42.02 6.09
#